data_AF-A0A1W2FYV7-F1
#
_entry.id   AF-A0A1W2FYV7-F1
#
_cell.length_a   1.000
_cell.length_b   1.000
_cell.length_c   1.000
_cell.angle_alpha   90.00
_cell.angle_beta   90.00
_cell.angle_gamma   90.00
#
_symmetry.space_group_name_H-M   'P 1'
#
loop_
_entity.id
_entity.type
_entity.pdbx_description
1 polymer ?
#
loop_
_entity_poly.entity_id
_entity_poly.type
_entity_poly.pdbx_seq_one_letter_code
_entity_poly.pdbx_strand_id
1 'polypeptide(L)'
;MSDKVTVQVRYFAGARAAAGIQEELIALPAGATVADAASTISAQHGEKLAGVLTACSFLLDGVAVRSPGTRLSDGVQLDVLPPFAGG
;
A
#
# COMPACT_ATOMS: atom_id res chain seq x y z
N MET A 1 24.25 5.82 -3.28
CA MET A 1 23.00 5.97 -2.52
C MET A 1 21.89 5.56 -3.45
N SER A 2 21.16 4.49 -3.13
CA SER A 2 20.08 4.04 -4.01
C SER A 2 19.01 5.13 -4.08
N ASP A 3 18.71 5.60 -5.28
CA ASP A 3 17.70 6.64 -5.54
C ASP A 3 16.26 6.10 -5.36
N LYS A 4 16.13 4.81 -5.02
CA LYS A 4 14.87 4.10 -4.87
C LYS A 4 14.85 3.27 -3.60
N VAL A 5 13.64 3.09 -3.07
CA VAL A 5 13.30 2.17 -1.99
C VAL A 5 12.35 1.10 -2.54
N THR A 6 12.54 -0.12 -2.09
CA THR A 6 11.67 -1.25 -2.38
C THR A 6 10.69 -1.44 -1.22
N VAL A 7 9.40 -1.52 -1.51
CA VAL A 7 8.35 -1.66 -0.51
C VAL A 7 7.54 -2.91 -0.81
N GLN A 8 7.36 -3.78 0.19
CA GLN A 8 6.52 -4.96 0.06
C GLN A 8 5.09 -4.61 0.43
N VAL A 9 4.20 -4.56 -0.56
CA VAL A 9 2.78 -4.28 -0.35
C VAL A 9 2.03 -5.59 -0.21
N ARG A 10 1.23 -5.72 0.87
CA ARG A 10 0.41 -6.92 1.13
C ARG A 10 -1.06 -6.55 1.18
N TYR A 11 -1.87 -7.26 0.42
CA TYR A 11 -3.30 -7.01 0.31
C TYR A 11 -4.10 -8.01 1.12
N PHE A 12 -5.06 -7.52 1.88
CA PHE A 12 -5.95 -8.34 2.71
C PHE A 12 -7.40 -8.18 2.27
N ALA A 13 -8.21 -9.24 2.49
CA ALA A 13 -9.65 -9.27 2.26
C ALA A 13 -10.09 -8.62 0.92
N GLY A 14 -10.93 -7.58 0.98
CA GLY A 14 -11.43 -6.86 -0.21
C GLY A 14 -10.33 -6.21 -1.06
N ALA A 15 -9.22 -5.78 -0.47
CA ALA A 15 -8.10 -5.22 -1.22
C ALA A 15 -7.39 -6.29 -2.04
N ARG A 16 -7.25 -7.52 -1.51
CA ARG A 16 -6.72 -8.67 -2.25
C ARG A 16 -7.63 -9.05 -3.43
N ALA A 17 -8.94 -9.03 -3.21
CA ALA A 17 -9.90 -9.31 -4.28
C ALA A 17 -9.84 -8.24 -5.39
N ALA A 18 -9.61 -6.98 -5.03
CA ALA A 18 -9.47 -5.88 -5.98
C ALA A 18 -8.13 -5.89 -6.73
N ALA A 19 -7.02 -6.15 -6.04
CA ALA A 19 -5.68 -6.26 -6.63
C ALA A 19 -5.47 -7.57 -7.40
N GLY A 20 -6.21 -8.63 -7.08
CA GLY A 20 -6.06 -9.95 -7.68
C GLY A 20 -4.82 -10.72 -7.21
N ILE A 21 -3.96 -10.10 -6.41
CA ILE A 21 -2.72 -10.66 -5.88
C ILE A 21 -2.66 -10.49 -4.36
N GLN A 22 -1.92 -11.37 -3.69
CA GLN A 22 -1.75 -11.30 -2.23
C GLN A 22 -0.72 -10.26 -1.83
N GLU A 23 0.37 -10.15 -2.58
CA GLU A 23 1.48 -9.27 -2.28
C GLU A 23 2.28 -8.94 -3.55
N GLU A 24 2.94 -7.79 -3.55
CA GLU A 24 3.86 -7.37 -4.59
C GLU A 24 5.00 -6.54 -4.01
N LEU A 25 6.07 -6.41 -4.79
CA LEU A 25 7.16 -5.49 -4.50
C LEU A 25 7.05 -4.30 -5.45
N ILE A 26 6.95 -3.09 -4.89
CA ILE A 26 6.99 -1.85 -5.68
C ILE A 26 8.30 -1.12 -5.41
N ALA A 27 8.86 -0.51 -6.47
CA ALA A 27 10.02 0.36 -6.36
C ALA A 27 9.59 1.82 -6.44
N LEU A 28 9.86 2.59 -5.39
CA LEU A 28 9.50 4.00 -5.28
C LEU A 28 10.77 4.86 -5.16
N PRO A 29 10.73 6.16 -5.51
CA PRO A 29 11.83 7.07 -5.24
C PRO A 29 12.21 7.13 -3.76
N ALA A 30 13.48 7.39 -3.46
CA ALA A 30 13.93 7.59 -2.09
C ALA A 30 13.19 8.77 -1.45
N GLY A 31 12.66 8.55 -0.25
CA GLY A 31 11.84 9.55 0.45
C GLY A 31 10.36 9.56 0.05
N ALA A 32 9.93 8.62 -0.82
CA ALA A 32 8.52 8.39 -1.08
C ALA A 32 7.74 8.09 0.19
N THR A 33 6.43 8.37 0.14
CA THR A 33 5.52 8.25 1.27
C THR A 33 4.49 7.14 1.06
N VAL A 34 3.74 6.83 2.11
CA VAL A 34 2.60 5.90 2.02
C VAL A 34 1.58 6.36 0.98
N ALA A 35 1.37 7.68 0.83
CA ALA A 35 0.54 8.23 -0.23
C ALA A 35 1.05 7.88 -1.64
N ASP A 36 2.36 8.00 -1.85
CA ASP A 36 3.00 7.68 -3.13
C ASP A 36 2.89 6.18 -3.45
N ALA A 37 3.07 5.32 -2.45
CA ALA A 37 2.84 3.88 -2.58
C ALA A 37 1.39 3.58 -2.97
N ALA A 38 0.41 4.15 -2.25
CA ALA A 38 -1.02 3.97 -2.52
C ALA A 38 -1.41 4.46 -3.92
N SER A 39 -0.87 5.61 -4.36
CA SER A 39 -1.08 6.14 -5.71
C SER A 39 -0.48 5.23 -6.78
N THR A 40 0.73 4.71 -6.54
CA THR A 40 1.43 3.81 -7.46
C THR A 40 0.65 2.51 -7.67
N ILE A 41 0.22 1.84 -6.59
CA ILE A 41 -0.57 0.60 -6.71
C ILE A 41 -1.96 0.87 -7.31
N SER A 42 -2.59 2.02 -7.00
CA SER A 42 -3.85 2.42 -7.62
C SER A 42 -3.71 2.56 -9.14
N ALA A 43 -2.64 3.17 -9.61
CA ALA A 43 -2.37 3.35 -11.03
C ALA A 43 -2.07 2.01 -11.74
N GLN A 44 -1.40 1.07 -11.06
CA GLN A 44 -1.09 -0.24 -11.61
C GLN A 44 -2.30 -1.17 -11.71
N HIS A 45 -3.16 -1.19 -10.69
CA HIS A 45 -4.32 -2.12 -10.60
C HIS A 45 -5.64 -1.50 -11.08
N GLY A 46 -5.67 -0.20 -11.34
CA GLY A 46 -6.81 0.53 -11.86
C GLY A 46 -7.88 0.88 -10.82
N GLU A 47 -9.03 1.34 -11.32
CA GLU A 47 -10.08 1.99 -10.52
C GLU A 47 -10.68 1.12 -9.42
N LYS A 48 -10.69 -0.21 -9.60
CA LYS A 48 -11.18 -1.15 -8.59
C LYS A 48 -10.38 -1.07 -7.30
N LEU A 49 -9.05 -1.07 -7.39
CA LEU A 49 -8.19 -0.95 -6.21
C LEU A 49 -8.22 0.49 -5.68
N ALA A 50 -8.21 1.49 -6.56
CA ALA A 50 -8.28 2.89 -6.16
C ALA A 50 -9.50 3.18 -5.27
N GLY A 51 -10.68 2.68 -5.64
CA GLY A 51 -11.90 2.83 -4.86
C GLY A 51 -11.80 2.16 -3.48
N VAL A 52 -11.25 0.95 -3.41
CA VAL A 52 -11.07 0.22 -2.14
C VAL A 52 -10.07 0.94 -1.23
N LEU A 53 -8.97 1.47 -1.79
CA LEU A 53 -7.92 2.17 -1.03
C LEU A 53 -8.42 3.40 -0.29
N THR A 54 -9.47 4.07 -0.77
CA THR A 54 -10.06 5.25 -0.09
C THR A 54 -10.58 4.95 1.31
N ALA A 55 -11.01 3.70 1.55
CA ALA A 55 -11.54 3.26 2.83
C ALA A 55 -10.53 2.38 3.62
N CYS A 56 -9.41 2.01 3.01
CA CYS A 56 -8.41 1.14 3.62
C CYS A 56 -7.60 1.86 4.70
N SER A 57 -7.21 1.10 5.71
CA SER A 57 -6.14 1.44 6.64
C SER A 57 -4.82 0.83 6.17
N PHE A 58 -3.72 1.53 6.43
CA PHE A 58 -2.38 1.05 6.08
C PHE A 58 -1.60 0.72 7.35
N LEU A 59 -0.89 -0.41 7.37
CA LEU A 59 0.12 -0.70 8.39
C LEU A 59 1.51 -0.67 7.75
N LEU A 60 2.45 0.02 8.39
CA LEU A 60 3.85 0.01 8.03
C LEU A 60 4.60 -0.85 9.06
N ASP A 61 5.16 -1.98 8.63
CA ASP A 61 5.79 -2.99 9.49
C ASP A 61 4.93 -3.37 10.71
N GLY A 62 3.62 -3.54 10.46
CA GLY A 62 2.63 -3.85 11.51
C GLY A 62 2.15 -2.66 12.34
N VAL A 63 2.64 -1.44 12.09
CA VAL A 63 2.23 -0.22 12.81
C VAL A 63 1.22 0.57 11.99
N ALA A 64 0.08 0.91 12.58
CA ALA A 64 -0.96 1.68 11.90
C ALA A 64 -0.46 3.07 11.48
N VAL A 65 -0.49 3.32 10.17
CA VAL A 65 -0.15 4.60 9.57
C VAL A 65 -1.35 5.53 9.69
N ARG A 66 -1.23 6.56 10.53
CA ARG A 66 -2.25 7.61 10.66
C ARG A 66 -2.06 8.76 9.68
N SER A 67 -0.86 8.90 9.14
CA SER A 67 -0.49 10.02 8.29
C SER A 67 0.04 9.51 6.94
N PRO A 68 -0.64 9.81 5.82
CA PRO A 68 -0.21 9.35 4.50
C PRO A 68 1.14 9.93 4.04
N GLY A 69 1.59 11.03 4.66
CA GLY A 69 2.93 11.60 4.48
C GLY A 69 4.07 10.85 5.21
N THR A 70 3.79 9.71 5.84
CA THR A 70 4.83 8.88 6.48
C THR A 70 5.79 8.37 5.41
N ARG A 71 7.08 8.62 5.61
CA ARG A 71 8.12 8.20 4.66
C ARG A 71 8.35 6.69 4.74
N LEU A 72 8.58 6.10 3.57
CA LEU A 72 8.90 4.69 3.40
C LEU A 72 10.42 4.53 3.36
N SER A 73 10.92 3.53 4.10
CA SER A 73 12.32 3.11 4.03
C SER A 73 12.46 1.92 3.09
N ASP A 74 13.68 1.59 2.69
CA ASP A 74 13.93 0.41 1.86
C ASP A 74 13.64 -0.87 2.66
N GLY A 75 12.93 -1.82 2.04
CA GLY A 75 12.61 -3.13 2.61
C GLY A 75 11.44 -3.14 3.60
N VAL A 76 10.70 -2.03 3.75
CA VAL A 76 9.53 -1.97 4.65
C VAL A 76 8.33 -2.72 4.08
N GLN A 77 7.50 -3.26 4.98
CA GLN A 77 6.23 -3.89 4.63
C GLN A 77 5.06 -2.92 4.80
N LEU A 78 4.22 -2.79 3.76
CA LEU A 78 3.00 -2.00 3.77
C LEU A 78 1.77 -2.92 3.64
N ASP A 79 1.04 -3.11 4.73
CA ASP A 79 -0.21 -3.90 4.72
C ASP A 79 -1.41 -3.01 4.39
N VAL A 80 -2.19 -3.40 3.40
CA VAL A 80 -3.43 -2.75 2.98
C VAL A 80 -4.61 -3.50 3.56
N LEU A 81 -5.22 -2.91 4.58
CA LEU A 81 -6.35 -3.46 5.32
C LEU A 81 -7.63 -2.70 4.96
N PRO A 82 -8.50 -3.24 4.10
CA PRO A 82 -9.82 -2.67 3.90
C PRO A 82 -10.61 -2.71 5.22
N PRO A 83 -11.59 -1.82 5.39
CA PRO A 83 -12.45 -1.89 6.57
C PRO A 83 -13.14 -3.27 6.55
N PHE A 84 -13.31 -3.86 7.73
CA PHE A 84 -14.07 -5.10 7.85
C PHE A 84 -15.48 -4.86 7.30
N ALA A 85 -15.72 -5.27 6.06
CA ALA A 85 -17.05 -5.49 5.54
C ALA A 85 -17.55 -6.80 6.14
N GLY A 86 -17.81 -6.78 7.45
CA GLY A 86 -18.63 -7.80 8.09
C GLY A 86 -20.01 -7.72 7.46
N GLY A 87 -20.39 -8.79 6.75
CA GLY A 87 -21.76 -8.98 6.25
C GLY A 87 -22.75 -9.19 7.37
#